data_AF-A0A0S8HYX1-F1
#
_entry.id   AF-A0A0S8HYX1-F1
#
_cell.length_a   1.000
_cell.length_b   1.000
_cell.length_c   1.000
_cell.angle_alpha   90.00
_cell.angle_beta   90.00
_cell.angle_gamma   90.00
#
_symmetry.space_group_name_H-M   'P 1'
#
loop_
_entity.id
_entity.type
_entity.pdbx_description
1 polymer ?
#
loop_
_entity_poly.entity_id
_entity_poly.type
_entity_poly.pdbx_seq_one_letter_code
_entity_poly.pdbx_strand_id
1 'polypeptide(L)'
;MKMHSNKWAFVIAMLITVGLLAACGGTETSQPTEPPKVEQPTEIPEGVEPTVPPSPIDSKALLQQRCTACHNLNRVTNKMWSLQQWEQSVSSMIRRGAQLNNEEKEALVKYLAENYGP
;
A
#
# COMPACT_ATOMS: atom_id res chain seq x y z
N MET A 1 -0.58 35.31 -24.40
CA MET A 1 0.03 34.44 -25.44
C MET A 1 1.02 33.51 -24.75
N LYS A 2 0.78 32.19 -24.81
CA LYS A 2 1.76 31.13 -24.51
C LYS A 2 2.80 31.13 -25.63
N MET A 3 4.10 31.12 -25.35
CA MET A 3 5.12 30.58 -26.25
C MET A 3 6.40 30.17 -25.48
N HIS A 4 6.51 28.87 -25.26
CA HIS A 4 7.67 27.97 -25.35
C HIS A 4 9.11 28.51 -25.24
N SER A 5 9.87 27.98 -24.28
CA SER A 5 11.33 27.93 -24.33
C SER A 5 11.79 26.47 -24.37
N ASN A 6 11.72 25.88 -25.58
CA ASN A 6 12.37 24.63 -25.95
C ASN A 6 13.57 25.01 -26.82
N LYS A 7 14.70 25.31 -26.19
CA LYS A 7 15.97 25.57 -26.88
C LYS A 7 17.07 24.79 -26.16
N TRP A 8 17.19 23.50 -26.47
CA TRP A 8 18.45 22.75 -26.40
C TRP A 8 18.33 21.48 -27.26
N ALA A 9 17.89 21.69 -28.50
CA ALA A 9 17.96 20.74 -29.60
C ALA A 9 19.37 20.77 -30.25
N PHE A 10 20.44 20.51 -29.50
CA PHE A 10 21.81 20.65 -30.02
C PHE A 10 22.80 19.52 -29.68
N VAL A 11 22.35 18.34 -29.28
CA VAL A 11 23.26 17.18 -29.19
C VAL A 11 22.67 15.99 -29.95
N ILE A 12 22.53 16.17 -31.26
CA ILE A 12 22.34 15.08 -32.23
C ILE A 12 23.72 14.78 -32.83
N ALA A 13 24.07 13.49 -32.91
CA ALA A 13 25.08 12.85 -33.78
C ALA A 13 26.51 12.59 -33.24
N MET A 14 26.73 11.37 -32.73
CA MET A 14 27.89 10.51 -33.04
C MET A 14 27.58 9.06 -32.56
N LEU A 15 27.18 8.13 -33.45
CA LEU A 15 28.05 7.09 -34.05
C LEU A 15 28.58 6.09 -32.98
N ILE A 16 28.33 4.77 -32.94
CA ILE A 16 28.48 3.70 -33.96
C ILE A 16 28.26 2.35 -33.20
N THR A 17 27.27 1.55 -33.61
CA THR A 17 27.36 0.16 -34.13
C THR A 17 27.73 -1.01 -33.18
N VAL A 18 27.20 -2.19 -33.60
CA VAL A 18 27.53 -3.58 -33.22
C VAL A 18 26.82 -4.08 -31.96
N GLY A 19 26.08 -5.19 -31.94
CA GLY A 19 25.91 -6.27 -32.91
C GLY A 19 25.45 -7.51 -32.14
N LEU A 20 24.55 -8.28 -32.75
CA LEU A 20 23.99 -9.57 -32.34
C LEU A 20 24.78 -10.36 -31.29
N LEU A 21 24.09 -10.88 -30.28
CA LEU A 21 24.37 -12.20 -29.70
C LEU A 21 23.09 -12.83 -29.11
N ALA A 22 22.63 -13.88 -29.79
CA ALA A 22 21.98 -15.08 -29.26
C ALA A 22 20.70 -14.93 -28.42
N ALA A 23 19.54 -14.88 -29.10
CA ALA A 23 18.30 -15.38 -28.53
C ALA A 23 18.26 -16.91 -28.71
N CYS A 24 18.77 -17.65 -27.72
CA CYS A 24 18.41 -19.06 -27.58
C CYS A 24 16.95 -19.13 -27.13
N GLY A 25 16.15 -19.85 -27.92
CA GLY A 25 14.76 -20.17 -27.63
C GLY A 25 14.62 -20.96 -26.33
N GLY A 26 13.49 -20.75 -25.67
CA GLY A 26 13.20 -21.33 -24.37
C GLY A 26 13.03 -22.84 -24.39
N THR A 27 13.19 -23.41 -23.20
CA THR A 27 12.34 -24.51 -22.72
C THR A 27 12.13 -24.28 -21.24
N GLU A 28 10.92 -23.86 -20.93
CA GLU A 28 10.37 -23.82 -19.59
C GLU A 28 10.45 -25.22 -18.98
N THR A 29 11.14 -25.35 -17.86
CA THR A 29 10.91 -26.41 -16.87
C THR A 29 11.33 -25.85 -15.53
N SER A 30 10.37 -25.22 -14.88
CA SER A 30 10.31 -25.12 -13.43
C SER A 30 8.85 -24.93 -13.12
N GLN A 31 8.21 -26.07 -12.85
CA GLN A 31 6.95 -26.18 -12.16
C GLN A 31 7.29 -26.04 -10.68
N PRO A 32 6.92 -24.94 -10.00
CA PRO A 32 6.67 -25.03 -8.58
C PRO A 32 5.40 -25.84 -8.42
N THR A 33 5.60 -27.06 -7.92
CA THR A 33 4.70 -27.83 -7.09
C THR A 33 3.47 -27.04 -6.63
N GLU A 34 2.32 -27.47 -7.16
CA GLU A 34 1.00 -27.21 -6.62
C GLU A 34 1.03 -27.40 -5.10
N PRO A 35 0.75 -26.37 -4.29
CA PRO A 35 0.45 -26.60 -2.88
C PRO A 35 -0.80 -27.47 -2.83
N PRO A 36 -0.82 -28.51 -1.99
CA PRO A 36 -1.95 -29.43 -1.97
C PRO A 36 -3.21 -28.63 -1.63
N LYS A 37 -4.23 -28.92 -2.44
CA LYS A 37 -5.63 -28.67 -2.19
C LYS A 37 -5.96 -28.71 -0.69
N VAL A 38 -6.45 -27.56 -0.23
CA VAL A 38 -7.50 -27.35 0.78
C VAL A 38 -8.06 -28.67 1.34
N GLU A 39 -7.44 -29.16 2.41
CA GLU A 39 -8.18 -29.83 3.46
C GLU A 39 -8.80 -28.74 4.32
N GLN A 40 -10.12 -28.72 4.30
CA GLN A 40 -10.97 -28.01 5.23
C GLN A 40 -11.09 -28.89 6.48
N PRO A 41 -10.43 -28.53 7.59
CA PRO A 41 -11.00 -28.78 8.89
C PRO A 41 -12.08 -27.73 9.15
N THR A 42 -13.31 -28.23 9.20
CA THR A 42 -14.18 -28.06 10.36
C THR A 42 -14.42 -26.62 10.82
N GLU A 43 -15.64 -26.16 10.53
CA GLU A 43 -16.46 -25.32 11.42
C GLU A 43 -15.73 -24.87 12.69
N ILE A 44 -15.06 -23.72 12.61
CA ILE A 44 -14.76 -22.96 13.83
C ILE A 44 -16.11 -22.40 14.25
N PRO A 45 -16.63 -22.78 15.43
CA PRO A 45 -17.92 -22.30 15.87
C PRO A 45 -17.90 -20.78 15.88
N GLU A 46 -18.84 -20.22 15.15
CA GLU A 46 -19.36 -18.90 15.38
C GLU A 46 -19.69 -18.79 16.88
N GLY A 47 -19.06 -17.84 17.58
CA GLY A 47 -19.41 -17.52 18.96
C GLY A 47 -18.43 -18.03 20.02
N VAL A 48 -17.30 -17.33 20.15
CA VAL A 48 -17.01 -16.67 21.43
C VAL A 48 -16.46 -15.28 21.10
N GLU A 49 -17.37 -14.35 20.83
CA GLU A 49 -17.07 -12.93 21.04
C GLU A 49 -16.79 -12.78 22.54
N PRO A 50 -15.57 -12.40 22.98
CA PRO A 50 -15.40 -12.03 24.36
C PRO A 50 -16.28 -10.81 24.59
N THR A 51 -17.35 -10.96 25.38
CA THR A 51 -18.19 -9.86 25.89
C THR A 51 -17.41 -9.02 26.91
N VAL A 52 -16.23 -8.57 26.52
CA VAL A 52 -15.52 -7.46 27.14
C VAL A 52 -15.83 -6.28 26.23
N PRO A 53 -16.45 -5.19 26.72
CA PRO A 53 -16.60 -4.01 25.90
C PRO A 53 -15.22 -3.66 25.35
N PRO A 54 -15.07 -3.48 24.02
CA PRO A 54 -13.75 -3.17 23.46
C PRO A 54 -13.24 -1.93 24.19
N SER A 55 -12.08 -2.08 24.84
CA SER A 55 -11.40 -0.91 25.39
C SER A 55 -11.25 0.12 24.28
N PRO A 56 -11.47 1.41 24.54
CA PRO A 56 -11.46 2.42 23.49
C PRO A 56 -10.12 2.38 22.75
N ILE A 57 -10.17 2.29 21.42
CA ILE A 57 -8.99 2.30 20.56
C ILE A 57 -8.37 3.69 20.61
N ASP A 58 -7.12 3.79 21.07
CA ASP A 58 -6.35 5.04 21.00
C ASP A 58 -5.82 5.25 19.57
N SER A 59 -6.65 5.85 18.72
CA SER A 59 -6.31 6.10 17.30
C SER A 59 -5.08 7.01 17.13
N LYS A 60 -4.78 7.88 18.09
CA LYS A 60 -3.60 8.76 18.02
C LYS A 60 -2.32 7.94 18.29
N ALA A 61 -2.34 7.08 19.30
CA ALA A 61 -1.24 6.16 19.56
C ALA A 61 -1.08 5.16 18.40
N LEU A 62 -2.19 4.65 17.87
CA LEU A 62 -2.20 3.75 16.71
C LEU A 62 -1.56 4.41 15.47
N LEU A 63 -1.92 5.67 15.17
CA LEU A 63 -1.29 6.44 14.10
C LEU A 63 0.22 6.54 14.28
N GLN A 64 0.67 6.89 15.49
CA GLN A 64 2.10 6.98 15.81
C GLN A 64 2.78 5.63 15.60
N GLN A 65 2.25 4.55 16.18
CA GLN A 65 2.90 3.24 16.14
C GLN A 65 2.92 2.61 14.75
N ARG A 66 1.78 2.65 14.03
CA ARG A 66 1.63 1.92 12.76
C ARG A 66 2.18 2.71 11.58
N CYS A 67 1.98 4.02 11.54
CA CYS A 67 2.33 4.82 10.37
C CYS A 67 3.77 5.35 10.38
N THR A 68 4.48 5.30 11.52
CA THR A 68 5.93 5.62 11.57
C THR A 68 6.84 4.43 11.30
N ALA A 69 6.30 3.22 11.19
CA ALA A 69 7.10 2.00 11.00
C ALA A 69 7.91 2.01 9.69
N CYS A 70 7.43 2.74 8.66
CA CYS A 70 8.05 2.75 7.33
C CYS A 70 8.52 4.15 6.86
N HIS A 71 7.95 5.23 7.37
CA HIS A 71 8.29 6.61 7.01
C HIS A 71 7.79 7.60 8.07
N ASN A 72 8.19 8.87 7.99
CA ASN A 72 7.71 9.89 8.93
C ASN A 72 6.21 10.22 8.77
N LEU A 73 5.62 10.85 9.80
CA LEU A 73 4.22 11.26 9.82
C LEU A 73 3.89 12.48 8.95
N ASN A 74 4.87 13.21 8.43
CA ASN A 74 4.60 14.37 7.57
C ASN A 74 3.81 13.98 6.31
N ARG A 75 3.88 12.71 5.88
CA ARG A 75 3.06 12.18 4.78
C ARG A 75 1.56 12.14 5.09
N VAL A 76 1.21 12.07 6.37
CA VAL A 76 -0.15 12.09 6.90
C VAL A 76 -0.55 13.52 7.27
N THR A 77 0.24 14.19 8.11
CA THR A 77 -0.15 15.48 8.72
C THR A 77 -0.20 16.65 7.73
N ASN A 78 0.45 16.52 6.56
CA ASN A 78 0.39 17.53 5.50
C ASN A 78 -0.76 17.30 4.50
N LYS A 79 -1.72 16.42 4.84
CA LYS A 79 -2.89 16.12 4.01
C LYS A 79 -4.14 16.65 4.67
N MET A 80 -5.07 17.06 3.83
CA MET A 80 -6.43 17.44 4.19
C MET A 80 -7.35 16.66 3.26
N TRP A 81 -7.94 15.59 3.76
CA TRP A 81 -8.60 14.56 2.97
C TRP A 81 -9.94 14.17 3.58
N SER A 82 -10.93 13.90 2.74
CA SER A 82 -12.21 13.36 3.19
C SER A 82 -12.06 11.96 3.80
N LEU A 83 -13.07 11.50 4.53
CA LEU A 83 -13.13 10.14 5.08
C LEU A 83 -12.81 9.07 4.03
N GLN A 84 -13.42 9.17 2.84
CA GLN A 84 -13.21 8.23 1.74
C GLN A 84 -11.76 8.24 1.23
N GLN A 85 -11.14 9.43 1.13
CA GLN A 85 -9.74 9.54 0.71
C GLN A 85 -8.79 8.95 1.76
N TRP A 86 -9.08 9.16 3.05
CA TRP A 86 -8.34 8.52 4.14
C TRP A 86 -8.48 7.01 4.12
N GLU A 87 -9.69 6.50 3.90
CA GLU A 87 -9.93 5.06 3.81
C GLU A 87 -9.12 4.42 2.68
N GLN A 88 -9.12 5.04 1.50
CA GLN A 88 -8.32 4.57 0.36
C GLN A 88 -6.82 4.58 0.67
N SER A 89 -6.34 5.63 1.34
CA SER A 89 -4.93 5.77 1.71
C SER A 89 -4.51 4.71 2.73
N VAL A 90 -5.26 4.55 3.83
CA VAL A 90 -4.97 3.55 4.87
C VAL A 90 -5.04 2.14 4.28
N SER A 91 -6.04 1.84 3.44
CA SER A 91 -6.15 0.55 2.74
C SER A 91 -4.95 0.28 1.82
N SER A 92 -4.44 1.32 1.15
CA SER A 92 -3.23 1.22 0.34
C SER A 92 -2.00 0.93 1.20
N MET A 93 -1.90 1.49 2.41
CA MET A 93 -0.80 1.20 3.33
C MET A 93 -0.88 -0.22 3.88
N ILE A 94 -2.08 -0.72 4.19
CA ILE A 94 -2.28 -2.12 4.59
C ILE A 94 -1.80 -3.07 3.49
N ARG A 95 -2.18 -2.82 2.23
CA ARG A 95 -1.69 -3.60 1.08
C ARG A 95 -0.17 -3.55 0.92
N ARG A 96 0.49 -2.52 1.45
CA ARG A 96 1.95 -2.35 1.43
C ARG A 96 2.65 -2.88 2.69
N GLY A 97 1.91 -3.53 3.59
CA GLY A 97 2.45 -4.18 4.79
C GLY A 97 2.22 -3.44 6.09
N ALA A 98 1.41 -2.37 6.13
CA ALA A 98 0.95 -1.82 7.41
C ALA A 98 0.04 -2.83 8.11
N GLN A 99 0.35 -3.13 9.36
CA GLN A 99 -0.39 -4.11 10.15
C GLN A 99 -1.48 -3.40 10.96
N LEU A 100 -2.71 -3.46 10.44
CA LEU A 100 -3.93 -2.94 11.07
C LEU A 100 -5.03 -3.99 10.88
N ASN A 101 -5.77 -4.32 11.93
CA ASN A 101 -7.03 -5.08 11.78
C ASN A 101 -8.18 -4.16 11.31
N ASN A 102 -9.37 -4.70 11.13
CA ASN A 102 -10.51 -3.95 10.59
C ASN A 102 -10.95 -2.84 11.55
N GLU A 103 -11.04 -3.14 12.85
CA GLU A 103 -11.47 -2.21 13.88
C GLU A 103 -10.48 -1.05 14.05
N GLU A 104 -9.17 -1.37 14.06
CA GLU A 104 -8.07 -0.40 14.08
C GLU A 104 -8.08 0.47 12.81
N LYS A 105 -8.31 -0.12 11.62
CA LYS A 105 -8.43 0.63 10.37
C LYS A 105 -9.58 1.63 10.45
N GLU A 106 -10.77 1.18 10.85
CA GLU A 106 -11.96 2.05 10.94
C GLU A 106 -11.75 3.19 11.94
N ALA A 107 -11.26 2.88 13.14
CA ALA A 107 -10.96 3.87 14.17
C ALA A 107 -9.89 4.88 13.71
N LEU A 108 -8.87 4.41 12.98
CA LEU A 108 -7.82 5.28 12.44
C LEU A 108 -8.34 6.17 11.32
N VAL A 109 -9.12 5.63 10.38
CA VAL A 109 -9.70 6.40 9.25
C VAL A 109 -10.62 7.49 9.77
N LYS A 110 -11.49 7.18 10.73
CA LYS A 110 -12.36 8.17 11.36
C LYS A 110 -11.55 9.27 12.05
N TYR A 111 -10.57 8.89 12.87
CA TYR A 111 -9.68 9.85 13.53
C TYR A 111 -8.95 10.74 12.52
N LEU A 112 -8.44 10.17 11.43
CA LEU A 112 -7.74 10.94 10.40
C LEU A 112 -8.67 11.93 9.69
N ALA A 113 -9.91 11.55 9.41
CA ALA A 113 -10.89 12.46 8.82
C ALA A 113 -11.32 13.57 9.77
N GLU A 114 -11.46 13.29 11.07
CA GLU A 114 -11.83 14.29 12.08
C GLU A 114 -10.70 15.32 12.33
N ASN A 115 -9.44 14.88 12.27
CA ASN A 115 -8.28 15.72 12.62
C ASN A 115 -7.56 16.31 11.41
N TYR A 116 -7.68 15.69 10.24
CA TYR A 116 -7.01 16.05 8.99
C TYR A 116 -8.00 16.01 7.80
N GLY A 117 -9.27 16.34 8.05
CA GLY A 117 -10.31 16.52 7.03
C GLY A 117 -10.45 17.97 6.56
N PRO A 118 -11.14 18.21 5.42
CA PRO A 118 -11.50 19.54 4.96
C PRO A 118 -12.52 20.24 5.85
#